data_AF-A0A936EEQ7-F1
#
_entry.id   AF-A0A936EEQ7-F1
#
_cell.length_a   1.000
_cell.length_b   1.000
_cell.length_c   1.000
_cell.angle_alpha   90.00
_cell.angle_beta   90.00
_cell.angle_gamma   90.00
#
_symmetry.space_group_name_H-M   'P 1'
#
loop_
_entity.id
_entity.type
_entity.pdbx_description
1 polymer ?
#
loop_
_entity_poly.entity_id
_entity_poly.type
_entity_poly.pdbx_seq_one_letter_code
_entity_poly.pdbx_strand_id
1 'polypeptide(L)'
;MRRRYALENTGYVVGYSDALNAPVWVAYRMWGPGAPAGGVAAPRLLRRRSAHGGAVRPDEYTGSGYDRGHMAPNYAIGTHFGAAAQLETFLMSNVIPQKHSSMPGCGRSSNGAPPRATR
;
A
#
# COMPACT_ATOMS: atom_id res chain seq x y z
N MET A 1 -14.72 -19.13 3.56
CA MET A 1 -14.43 -18.80 2.15
C MET A 1 -13.46 -17.63 2.11
N ARG A 2 -12.38 -17.68 1.32
CA ARG A 2 -11.49 -16.52 1.09
C ARG A 2 -12.05 -15.71 -0.08
N ARG A 3 -12.39 -14.43 0.15
CA ARG A 3 -13.05 -13.55 -0.83
C ARG A 3 -12.04 -12.64 -1.53
N ARG A 4 -12.44 -12.17 -2.72
CA ARG A 4 -11.89 -10.99 -3.38
C ARG A 4 -12.99 -9.93 -3.43
N TYR A 5 -12.64 -8.68 -3.18
CA TYR A 5 -13.60 -7.58 -3.16
C TYR A 5 -12.91 -6.23 -3.42
N ALA A 6 -13.70 -5.24 -3.82
CA ALA A 6 -13.23 -3.88 -4.00
C ALA A 6 -13.27 -3.10 -2.68
N LEU A 7 -12.24 -2.31 -2.43
CA LEU A 7 -12.15 -1.33 -1.36
C LEU A 7 -12.06 0.06 -1.98
N GLU A 8 -13.06 0.87 -1.76
CA GLU A 8 -13.11 2.26 -2.21
C GLU A 8 -12.41 3.17 -1.19
N ASN A 9 -11.44 3.93 -1.67
CA ASN A 9 -10.77 5.01 -0.94
C ASN A 9 -10.99 6.32 -1.71
N THR A 10 -10.64 7.44 -1.10
CA THR A 10 -10.95 8.78 -1.62
C THR A 10 -10.34 9.04 -3.01
N GLY A 11 -9.11 8.59 -3.24
CA GLY A 11 -8.40 8.82 -4.52
C GLY A 11 -8.21 7.59 -5.41
N TYR A 12 -8.57 6.40 -4.93
CA TYR A 12 -8.28 5.14 -5.61
C TYR A 12 -9.11 3.97 -5.09
N VAL A 13 -9.29 2.95 -5.93
CA VAL A 13 -9.96 1.69 -5.60
C VAL A 13 -8.94 0.57 -5.60
N VAL A 14 -9.07 -0.34 -4.63
CA VAL A 14 -8.22 -1.53 -4.50
C VAL A 14 -9.06 -2.78 -4.67
N GLY A 15 -8.65 -3.67 -5.58
CA GLY A 15 -9.08 -5.06 -5.52
C GLY A 15 -8.26 -5.81 -4.49
N TYR A 16 -8.87 -6.26 -3.40
CA TYR A 16 -8.21 -6.96 -2.32
C TYR A 16 -8.52 -8.46 -2.33
N SER A 17 -7.55 -9.28 -1.92
CA SER A 17 -7.69 -10.73 -1.81
C SER A 17 -7.39 -11.19 -0.39
N ASP A 18 -8.39 -11.67 0.35
CA ASP A 18 -8.19 -12.27 1.69
C ASP A 18 -7.32 -13.55 1.60
N ALA A 19 -7.23 -14.16 0.42
CA ALA A 19 -6.35 -15.31 0.21
C ALA A 19 -4.88 -14.93 0.28
N LEU A 20 -4.54 -13.76 -0.27
CA LEU A 20 -3.17 -13.27 -0.36
C LEU A 20 -2.85 -12.27 0.75
N ASN A 21 -3.87 -11.74 1.42
CA ASN A 21 -3.79 -10.59 2.32
C ASN A 21 -3.07 -9.40 1.66
N ALA A 22 -3.31 -9.22 0.36
CA ALA A 22 -2.63 -8.25 -0.47
C ALA A 22 -3.59 -7.68 -1.52
N PRO A 23 -3.34 -6.45 -2.00
CA PRO A 23 -3.99 -5.95 -3.19
C PRO A 23 -3.60 -6.79 -4.41
N VAL A 24 -4.57 -7.09 -5.26
CA VAL A 24 -4.36 -7.77 -6.56
C VAL A 24 -4.37 -6.79 -7.72
N TRP A 25 -5.05 -5.64 -7.55
CA TRP A 25 -5.02 -4.52 -8.49
C TRP A 25 -5.35 -3.22 -7.75
N VAL A 26 -4.91 -2.10 -8.32
CA VAL A 26 -5.27 -0.75 -7.89
C VAL A 26 -5.61 0.08 -9.11
N ALA A 27 -6.67 0.88 -9.00
CA ALA A 27 -7.10 1.80 -10.04
C ALA A 27 -7.29 3.20 -9.45
N TYR A 28 -6.79 4.22 -10.15
CA TYR A 28 -6.96 5.62 -9.83
C TYR A 28 -6.97 6.42 -11.12
N ARG A 29 -7.57 7.60 -11.10
CA ARG A 29 -7.69 8.48 -12.26
C ARG A 29 -7.07 9.84 -11.94
N MET A 30 -6.27 10.38 -12.85
CA MET A 30 -5.65 11.69 -12.66
C MET A 30 -5.88 12.55 -13.90
N TRP A 31 -5.99 13.85 -13.70
CA TRP A 31 -6.11 14.82 -14.76
C TRP A 31 -5.24 16.03 -14.47
N GLY A 32 -4.59 16.55 -15.52
CA GLY A 32 -3.73 17.72 -15.42
C GLY A 32 -2.51 17.51 -14.51
N PRO A 33 -1.72 18.56 -14.30
CA PRO A 33 -0.73 18.57 -13.22
C PRO A 33 -1.46 18.68 -11.87
N GLY A 34 -1.14 17.79 -10.93
CA GLY A 34 -1.68 17.87 -9.56
C GLY A 34 -1.29 19.16 -8.85
N ALA A 35 -1.97 19.48 -7.75
CA ALA A 35 -1.63 20.64 -6.93
C ALA A 35 -0.24 20.47 -6.29
N PRO A 36 0.48 21.56 -5.96
CA PRO A 36 1.70 21.48 -5.18
C PRO A 36 1.44 20.71 -3.88
N ALA A 37 2.20 19.65 -3.63
CA ALA A 37 2.02 18.84 -2.43
C ALA A 37 2.31 19.66 -1.18
N GLY A 38 1.28 19.96 -0.38
CA GLY A 38 1.48 20.30 1.03
C GLY A 38 1.99 19.06 1.73
N GLY A 39 3.21 19.09 2.28
CA GLY A 39 3.83 17.91 2.88
C GLY A 39 2.97 17.33 3.99
N VAL A 40 2.43 16.13 3.80
CA VAL A 40 1.80 15.36 4.86
C VAL A 40 2.87 14.49 5.49
N ALA A 41 3.18 14.72 6.77
CA ALA A 41 4.04 13.82 7.52
C ALA A 41 3.45 12.41 7.44
N ALA A 42 4.22 11.46 6.91
CA ALA A 42 3.77 10.08 6.77
C ALA A 42 3.39 9.54 8.15
N PRO A 43 2.11 9.19 8.41
CA PRO A 43 1.73 8.57 9.67
C PRO A 43 2.36 7.18 9.76
N ARG A 44 2.43 6.62 10.98
CA ARG A 44 2.63 5.17 11.13
C ARG A 44 1.55 4.47 10.30
N LEU A 45 1.96 3.51 9.45
CA LEU A 45 1.09 2.79 8.51
C LEU A 45 -0.24 2.39 9.18
N LEU A 46 -1.33 2.85 8.58
CA LEU A 46 -2.66 2.71 9.15
C LEU A 46 -3.25 1.35 8.78
N ARG A 47 -3.94 0.70 9.72
CA ARG A 47 -4.65 -0.55 9.44
C ARG A 47 -6.09 -0.23 9.06
N ARG A 48 -6.47 -0.57 7.83
CA ARG A 48 -7.85 -0.94 7.54
C ARG A 48 -7.93 -2.44 7.69
N ARG A 49 -8.54 -2.93 8.77
CA ARG A 49 -8.75 -4.37 8.95
C ARG A 49 -9.61 -4.85 7.78
N SER A 50 -9.16 -5.90 7.08
CA SER A 50 -10.10 -6.72 6.29
C SER A 50 -11.24 -7.16 7.22
N ALA A 51 -12.47 -7.15 6.70
CA ALA A 51 -13.65 -7.57 7.45
C ALA A 51 -13.56 -9.02 7.95
N HIS A 52 -12.61 -9.82 7.45
CA HIS A 52 -12.55 -11.27 7.64
C HIS A 52 -11.36 -11.77 8.47
N GLY A 53 -10.55 -10.87 9.05
CA GLY A 53 -9.38 -11.25 9.86
C GLY A 53 -8.16 -11.65 9.01
N GLY A 54 -6.96 -11.35 9.53
CA GLY A 54 -5.71 -11.39 8.77
C GLY A 54 -5.42 -10.07 8.07
N ALA A 55 -4.41 -9.35 8.53
CA ALA A 55 -3.86 -8.21 7.80
C ALA A 55 -2.37 -8.19 8.09
N VAL A 56 -1.56 -8.17 7.03
CA VAL A 56 -0.10 -8.09 7.16
C VAL A 56 0.23 -6.89 8.03
N ARG A 57 0.93 -7.11 9.13
CA ARG A 57 1.37 -6.01 9.99
C ARG A 57 2.58 -5.33 9.35
N PRO A 58 2.72 -4.01 9.47
CA PRO A 58 3.92 -3.30 9.02
C PRO A 58 5.22 -3.94 9.54
N ASP A 59 5.19 -4.42 10.78
CA ASP A 59 6.33 -5.04 11.47
C ASP A 59 6.78 -6.35 10.81
N GLU A 60 5.89 -7.05 10.07
CA GLU A 60 6.24 -8.29 9.36
C GLU A 60 7.22 -8.02 8.19
N TYR A 61 7.35 -6.78 7.72
CA TYR A 61 8.35 -6.40 6.71
C TYR A 61 9.74 -6.20 7.31
N THR A 62 9.85 -5.88 8.60
CA THR A 62 11.12 -5.60 9.26
C THR A 62 12.00 -6.85 9.27
N GLY A 63 13.20 -6.76 8.69
CA GLY A 63 14.13 -7.91 8.60
C GLY A 63 13.76 -8.97 7.55
N SER A 64 12.69 -8.77 6.77
CA SER A 64 12.26 -9.70 5.72
C SER A 64 13.07 -9.63 4.42
N GLY A 65 13.83 -8.54 4.23
CA GLY A 65 14.50 -8.23 2.96
C GLY A 65 13.60 -7.53 1.92
N TYR A 66 12.32 -7.27 2.23
CA TYR A 66 11.38 -6.53 1.39
C TYR A 66 10.99 -5.19 2.00
N ASP A 67 10.79 -4.22 1.13
CA ASP A 67 10.15 -2.96 1.47
C ASP A 67 8.64 -3.02 1.28
N ARG A 68 8.00 -1.97 1.77
CA ARG A 68 6.56 -1.74 1.70
C ARG A 68 6.25 -0.94 0.42
N GLY A 69 6.10 -1.64 -0.69
CA GLY A 69 5.75 -1.03 -1.98
C GLY A 69 4.29 -0.60 -2.03
N HIS A 70 4.03 0.68 -2.27
CA HIS A 70 2.68 1.20 -2.47
C HIS A 70 2.19 0.92 -3.90
N MET A 71 0.98 0.39 -4.05
CA MET A 71 0.35 0.19 -5.36
C MET A 71 -0.27 1.50 -5.89
N ALA A 72 -1.06 2.20 -5.07
CA ALA A 72 -1.47 3.59 -5.33
C ALA A 72 -0.32 4.54 -4.95
N PRO A 73 0.15 5.40 -5.86
CA PRO A 73 1.30 6.27 -5.60
C PRO A 73 0.95 7.40 -4.62
N ASN A 74 1.68 7.46 -3.51
CA ASN A 74 1.44 8.43 -2.44
C ASN A 74 1.41 9.89 -2.93
N TYR A 75 2.46 10.31 -3.65
CA TYR A 75 2.59 11.69 -4.12
C TYR A 75 1.45 12.08 -5.05
N ALA A 76 1.16 11.25 -6.05
CA ALA A 76 0.14 11.56 -7.05
C ALA A 76 -1.27 11.54 -6.43
N ILE A 77 -1.56 10.63 -5.50
CA ILE A 77 -2.83 10.66 -4.79
C ILE A 77 -2.95 11.92 -3.92
N GLY A 78 -1.88 12.33 -3.24
CA GLY A 78 -1.88 13.53 -2.40
C GLY A 78 -2.06 14.83 -3.18
N THR A 79 -1.40 14.97 -4.34
CA THR A 79 -1.51 16.17 -5.17
C THR A 79 -2.85 16.29 -5.90
N HIS A 80 -3.53 15.18 -6.18
CA HIS A 80 -4.80 15.18 -6.93
C HIS A 80 -6.05 15.09 -6.03
N PHE A 81 -5.95 14.50 -4.84
CA PHE A 81 -7.10 14.20 -3.98
C PHE A 81 -6.95 14.71 -2.54
N GLY A 82 -5.84 15.36 -2.23
CA GLY A 82 -5.59 16.00 -0.94
C GLY A 82 -5.00 15.07 0.13
N ALA A 83 -4.71 15.66 1.28
CA ALA A 83 -3.98 15.01 2.38
C ALA A 83 -4.68 13.76 2.92
N ALA A 84 -6.00 13.77 3.04
CA ALA A 84 -6.75 12.61 3.53
C ALA A 84 -6.58 11.38 2.62
N ALA A 85 -6.66 11.57 1.30
CA ALA A 85 -6.44 10.50 0.32
C ALA A 85 -4.97 10.03 0.34
N GLN A 86 -4.02 10.94 0.56
CA GLN A 86 -2.61 10.59 0.72
C GLN A 86 -2.40 9.67 1.93
N LEU A 87 -3.06 9.94 3.07
CA LEU A 87 -2.99 9.11 4.27
C LEU A 87 -3.53 7.69 4.00
N GLU A 88 -4.57 7.55 3.18
CA GLU A 88 -5.12 6.24 2.80
C GLU A 88 -4.11 5.39 2.03
N THR A 89 -3.19 5.99 1.27
CA THR A 89 -2.15 5.21 0.55
C THR A 89 -1.22 4.42 1.48
N PHE A 90 -1.14 4.80 2.76
CA PHE A 90 -0.40 4.11 3.83
C PHE A 90 -1.19 2.93 4.44
N LEU A 91 -2.38 2.63 3.95
CA LEU A 91 -3.11 1.44 4.35
C LEU A 91 -2.39 0.17 3.86
N MET A 92 -2.27 -0.84 4.72
CA MET A 92 -1.69 -2.13 4.32
C MET A 92 -2.46 -2.83 3.20
N SER A 93 -3.73 -2.47 2.98
CA SER A 93 -4.48 -2.92 1.81
C SER A 93 -3.93 -2.38 0.48
N ASN A 94 -3.07 -1.38 0.50
CA ASN A 94 -2.39 -0.78 -0.66
C ASN A 94 -0.89 -1.15 -0.74
N VAL A 95 -0.41 -2.04 0.13
CA VAL A 95 1.03 -2.35 0.25
C VAL A 95 1.30 -3.78 -0.23
N ILE A 96 2.37 -3.94 -1.02
CA ILE A 96 2.92 -5.23 -1.43
C ILE A 96 4.40 -5.34 -1.05
N PRO A 97 4.92 -6.56 -0.84
CA PRO A 97 6.37 -6.81 -0.75
C PRO A 97 7.05 -6.40 -2.05
N GLN A 98 7.95 -5.42 -1.96
CA GLN A 98 8.77 -4.99 -3.08
C GLN A 98 10.25 -5.18 -2.75
N LYS A 99 11.01 -5.73 -3.70
CA LYS A 99 12.45 -5.90 -3.52
C LYS A 99 13.13 -4.53 -3.50
N HIS A 100 14.06 -4.36 -2.57
CA HIS A 100 14.82 -3.12 -2.40
C HIS A 100 15.51 -2.64 -3.67
N SER A 101 16.07 -3.57 -4.47
CA SER A 101 16.72 -3.27 -5.74
C SER A 101 15.79 -2.71 -6.82
N SER A 102 14.48 -2.89 -6.66
CA SER A 102 13.46 -2.43 -7.61
C SER A 102 12.79 -1.15 -7.12
N MET A 103 13.19 -0.62 -5.95
CA MET A 103 12.80 0.70 -5.50
C MET A 103 13.76 1.75 -6.09
N PRO A 104 13.25 2.87 -6.65
CA PRO A 104 14.11 3.95 -7.12
C PRO A 104 15.02 4.46 -5.98
N GLY A 105 16.35 4.40 -6.18
CA GLY A 105 17.35 4.91 -5.24
C GLY A 105 17.91 3.91 -4.21
N CYS A 106 17.46 2.64 -4.20
CA CYS A 106 17.93 1.64 -3.23
C CYS A 106 18.71 0.47 -3.87
N GLY A 107 19.82 0.07 -3.24
CA GLY A 107 20.72 -1.01 -3.68
C GLY A 107 20.18 -2.43 -3.41
N ARG A 108 20.94 -3.47 -3.79
CA ARG A 108 20.51 -4.89 -3.68
C ARG A 108 20.16 -5.30 -2.24
N SER A 109 18.99 -5.91 -2.05
CA SER A 109 18.60 -6.63 -0.81
C SER A 109 18.45 -8.14 -1.08
N SER A 110 18.67 -8.92 -0.02
CA SER A 110 18.78 -10.38 0.03
C SER A 110 17.46 -11.12 -0.26
N ASN A 111 17.59 -12.39 -0.68
CA ASN A 111 16.52 -13.28 -1.16
C ASN A 111 15.57 -13.81 -0.05
N GLY A 112 15.06 -12.95 0.84
CA GLY A 112 14.06 -13.37 1.82
C GLY A 112 12.74 -13.83 1.18
N ALA A 113 11.87 -14.45 1.98
CA ALA A 113 10.47 -14.69 1.60
C ALA A 113 9.61 -13.46 1.93
N PRO A 114 8.63 -13.09 1.09
CA PRO A 114 7.75 -11.97 1.39
C PRO A 114 6.94 -12.21 2.67
N PRO A 115 6.64 -11.13 3.45
CA PRO A 115 5.81 -11.24 4.64
C PRO A 115 4.43 -11.84 4.31
N ARG A 116 3.93 -12.67 5.23
CA ARG A 116 2.62 -13.32 5.15
C ARG A 116 1.82 -12.98 6.38
N ALA A 117 0.58 -12.54 6.17
CA ALA A 117 -0.28 -12.12 7.27
C ALA A 117 -0.36 -13.17 8.37
N THR A 118 -0.12 -12.68 9.60
CA THR A 118 -0.35 -13.44 10.82
C THR A 118 -1.84 -13.79 10.97
N ARG A 119 -2.12 -15.05 11.33
CA ARG A 119 -3.47 -15.64 11.43
C ARG A 119 -4.18 -15.17 12.70
#